data_AF-X1PLP1-F1
#
_entry.id   AF-X1PLP1-F1
#
_cell.length_a   1.000
_cell.length_b   1.000
_cell.length_c   1.000
_cell.angle_alpha   90.00
_cell.angle_beta   90.00
_cell.angle_gamma   90.00
#
_symmetry.space_group_name_H-M   'P 1'
#
loop_
_entity.id
_entity.type
_entity.pdbx_description
1 polymer ?
#
loop_
_entity_poly.entity_id
_entity_poly.type
_entity_poly.pdbx_seq_one_letter_code
_entity_poly.pdbx_strand_id
1 'polypeptide(L)'
;YARRRHVELMPNLQSFGHCAHILGMPEYEHLAESAALWSLCPTDEATYAFLDDLYADFLPAFSSSTLNVGCDETWDLGKGRSAEAVAEEGVGRVYLEHIRRLHQLAKGHFRHIQLWGDILLRHPDLVRELPEDVTLLDWHYHASDDYPSVRVFAESGRPFWVCPGTSSWNTLFPRIENANPNIRTLARLGVEHGAQGLLNTDWGDGGHYQPMGQCWYGYIYGAEQAWSGGTTDDLEFDERFGLLFFGRDGNRVVGAMRALARLNALPGMPLRNASRSIYALLDEPLVGETIE
;
A
#
# COMPACT_ATOMS: atom_id res chain seq x y z
N TYR A 1 -17.72 -1.97 -15.44
CA TYR A 1 -16.86 -2.79 -16.33
C TYR A 1 -16.39 -4.08 -15.65
N ALA A 2 -15.80 -3.98 -14.45
CA ALA A 2 -15.26 -5.12 -13.67
C ALA A 2 -16.27 -6.25 -13.41
N ARG A 3 -17.48 -5.93 -12.93
CA ARG A 3 -18.54 -6.92 -12.65
C ARG A 3 -18.89 -7.84 -13.84
N ARG A 4 -18.84 -7.35 -15.09
CA ARG A 4 -19.10 -8.18 -16.28
C ARG A 4 -18.00 -9.21 -16.55
N ARG A 5 -16.85 -9.09 -15.89
CA ARG A 5 -15.68 -9.97 -15.98
C ARG A 5 -15.46 -10.76 -14.69
N HIS A 6 -16.44 -10.78 -13.79
CA HIS A 6 -16.34 -11.44 -12.48
C HIS A 6 -15.21 -10.87 -11.60
N VAL A 7 -14.84 -9.60 -11.83
CA VAL A 7 -13.89 -8.86 -11.00
C VAL A 7 -14.66 -7.92 -10.08
N GLU A 8 -14.38 -7.98 -8.79
CA GLU A 8 -14.85 -7.02 -7.80
C GLU A 8 -13.99 -5.74 -7.87
N LEU A 9 -14.63 -4.58 -7.84
CA LEU A 9 -13.95 -3.30 -7.73
C LEU A 9 -14.15 -2.81 -6.30
N MET A 10 -13.08 -2.81 -5.52
CA MET A 10 -13.08 -2.39 -4.12
C MET A 10 -12.66 -0.91 -4.00
N PRO A 11 -13.40 -0.08 -3.24
CA PRO A 11 -12.97 1.28 -2.96
C PRO A 11 -11.78 1.31 -1.99
N ASN A 12 -10.87 2.24 -2.27
CA ASN A 12 -9.79 2.65 -1.37
C ASN A 12 -9.86 4.16 -1.20
N LEU A 13 -10.07 4.64 0.03
CA LEU A 13 -10.20 6.06 0.34
C LEU A 13 -9.49 6.36 1.65
N GLN A 14 -8.47 7.23 1.59
CA GLN A 14 -7.74 7.66 2.77
C GLN A 14 -8.66 8.37 3.75
N SER A 15 -8.76 7.82 4.96
CA SER A 15 -9.70 8.28 5.98
C SER A 15 -9.01 8.67 7.29
N PHE A 16 -7.69 8.89 7.26
CA PHE A 16 -6.93 9.40 8.41
C PHE A 16 -5.66 10.15 7.99
N GLY A 17 -4.58 9.43 7.66
CA GLY A 17 -3.33 10.00 7.13
C GLY A 17 -3.40 10.27 5.62
N HIS A 18 -2.30 10.74 5.03
CA HIS A 18 -2.20 11.05 3.59
C HIS A 18 -3.23 12.07 3.07
N CYS A 19 -3.69 12.98 3.93
CA CYS A 19 -4.71 13.97 3.60
C CYS A 19 -4.14 15.34 3.20
N ALA A 20 -2.82 15.45 2.96
CA ALA A 20 -2.14 16.72 2.69
C ALA A 20 -2.71 17.56 1.56
N HIS A 21 -3.20 16.93 0.48
CA HIS A 21 -3.80 17.68 -0.62
C HIS A 21 -5.13 18.35 -0.25
N ILE A 22 -5.98 17.66 0.51
CA ILE A 22 -7.28 18.23 0.92
C ILE A 22 -7.09 19.19 2.09
N LEU A 23 -6.26 18.85 3.07
CA LEU A 23 -5.97 19.69 4.23
C LEU A 23 -5.14 20.93 3.87
N GLY A 24 -4.45 20.93 2.73
CA GLY A 24 -3.80 22.11 2.17
C GLY A 24 -4.76 23.15 1.59
N MET A 25 -6.05 22.82 1.45
CA MET A 25 -7.06 23.77 1.00
C MET A 25 -7.61 24.57 2.20
N PRO A 26 -7.73 25.91 2.11
CA PRO A 26 -8.21 26.75 3.22
C PRO A 26 -9.57 26.30 3.79
N GLU A 27 -10.44 25.73 2.96
CA GLU A 27 -11.76 25.25 3.34
C GLU A 27 -11.72 24.05 4.31
N TYR A 28 -10.67 23.21 4.22
CA TYR A 28 -10.56 21.96 4.98
C TYR A 28 -9.38 21.95 5.97
N GLU A 29 -8.51 22.95 5.95
CA GLU A 29 -7.34 23.07 6.84
C GLU A 29 -7.71 22.89 8.32
N HIS A 30 -8.88 23.40 8.72
CA HIS A 30 -9.40 23.30 10.07
C HIS A 30 -9.60 21.85 10.56
N LEU A 31 -9.69 20.87 9.67
CA LEU A 31 -9.83 19.44 10.00
C LEU A 31 -8.49 18.77 10.33
N ALA A 32 -7.35 19.44 10.09
CA ALA A 32 -6.04 18.84 10.29
C ALA A 32 -5.73 18.58 11.77
N GLU A 33 -5.04 17.48 12.03
CA GLU A 33 -4.50 17.14 13.34
C GLU A 33 -3.44 18.14 13.79
N SER A 34 -2.59 18.59 12.86
CA SER A 34 -1.48 19.48 13.15
C SER A 34 -1.16 20.40 11.97
N ALA A 35 -0.23 21.34 12.18
CA ALA A 35 0.29 22.20 11.12
C ALA A 35 1.05 21.45 10.00
N ALA A 36 1.31 20.15 10.16
CA ALA A 36 1.84 19.32 9.08
C ALA A 36 0.80 19.04 7.98
N LEU A 37 -0.49 19.27 8.26
CA LEU A 37 -1.61 19.02 7.35
C LEU A 37 -1.64 17.58 6.84
N TRP A 38 -1.12 16.62 7.60
CA TRP A 38 -0.93 15.26 7.13
C TRP A 38 -2.11 14.35 7.46
N SER A 39 -2.56 14.39 8.71
CA SER A 39 -3.68 13.57 9.19
C SER A 39 -4.90 14.44 9.54
N LEU A 40 -6.09 13.86 9.41
CA LEU A 40 -7.33 14.41 10.01
C LEU A 40 -7.25 14.34 11.54
N CYS A 41 -7.87 15.29 12.24
CA CYS A 41 -7.94 15.28 13.70
C CYS A 41 -9.01 14.26 14.17
N PRO A 42 -8.65 13.18 14.89
CA PRO A 42 -9.60 12.13 15.26
C PRO A 42 -10.51 12.52 16.44
N THR A 43 -10.20 13.61 17.14
CA THR A 43 -10.98 14.14 18.27
C THR A 43 -11.94 15.26 17.87
N ASP A 44 -12.05 15.58 16.57
CA ASP A 44 -12.97 16.59 16.05
C ASP A 44 -14.16 15.92 15.34
N GLU A 45 -15.38 16.23 15.77
CA GLU A 45 -16.59 15.71 15.12
C GLU A 45 -16.76 16.23 13.69
N ALA A 46 -16.18 17.37 13.35
CA ALA A 46 -16.16 17.88 11.96
C ALA A 46 -15.42 16.92 11.01
N THR A 47 -14.41 16.19 11.49
CA THR A 47 -13.73 15.13 10.72
C THR A 47 -14.72 14.05 10.29
N TYR A 48 -15.57 13.59 11.21
CA TYR A 48 -16.52 12.52 10.92
C TYR A 48 -17.67 13.00 10.03
N ALA A 49 -18.14 14.24 10.19
CA ALA A 49 -19.12 14.83 9.29
C ALA A 49 -18.57 14.95 7.85
N PHE A 50 -17.31 15.36 7.71
CA PHE A 50 -16.63 15.42 6.42
C PHE A 50 -16.44 14.03 5.79
N LEU A 51 -16.02 13.03 6.57
CA LEU A 51 -15.85 11.66 6.07
C LEU A 51 -17.18 11.02 5.68
N ASP A 52 -18.26 11.27 6.42
CA ASP A 52 -19.61 10.80 6.09
C ASP A 52 -20.09 11.37 4.75
N ASP A 53 -19.87 12.67 4.51
CA ASP A 53 -20.19 13.34 3.23
C ASP A 53 -19.38 12.75 2.07
N LEU A 54 -18.05 12.59 2.24
CA LEU A 54 -17.19 11.94 1.26
C LEU A 54 -17.63 10.50 0.96
N TYR A 55 -18.02 9.76 2.00
CA TYR A 55 -18.48 8.39 1.88
C TYR A 55 -19.82 8.34 1.13
N ALA A 56 -20.76 9.22 1.44
CA ALA A 56 -22.04 9.32 0.76
C ALA A 56 -21.89 9.56 -0.75
N ASP A 57 -20.89 10.34 -1.17
CA ASP A 57 -20.61 10.64 -2.57
C ASP A 57 -19.81 9.56 -3.29
N PHE A 58 -18.74 9.04 -2.67
CA PHE A 58 -17.78 8.15 -3.33
C PHE A 58 -18.28 6.69 -3.38
N LEU A 59 -18.82 6.21 -2.27
CA LEU A 59 -19.12 4.79 -2.06
C LEU A 59 -20.23 4.21 -2.95
N PRO A 60 -21.29 4.95 -3.34
CA PRO A 60 -22.31 4.44 -4.26
C PRO A 60 -21.78 4.03 -5.64
N ALA A 61 -20.56 4.47 -6.02
CA ALA A 61 -19.93 4.06 -7.28
C ALA A 61 -19.44 2.59 -7.27
N PHE A 62 -19.44 1.94 -6.10
CA PHE A 62 -18.91 0.60 -5.90
C PHE A 62 -20.01 -0.39 -5.55
N SER A 63 -19.83 -1.64 -5.99
CA SER A 63 -20.71 -2.76 -5.61
C SER A 63 -20.04 -3.73 -4.64
N SER A 64 -18.83 -3.40 -4.16
CA SER A 64 -18.11 -4.21 -3.18
C SER A 64 -18.82 -4.16 -1.82
N SER A 65 -18.53 -5.12 -0.94
CA SER A 65 -18.92 -5.08 0.47
C SER A 65 -17.79 -4.70 1.42
N THR A 66 -16.62 -4.36 0.88
CA THR A 66 -15.42 -3.99 1.63
C THR A 66 -14.92 -2.62 1.23
N LEU A 67 -14.51 -1.79 2.19
CA LEU A 67 -13.84 -0.51 1.98
C LEU A 67 -12.44 -0.53 2.58
N ASN A 68 -11.41 -0.21 1.80
CA ASN A 68 -10.11 0.10 2.37
C ASN A 68 -10.10 1.57 2.83
N VAL A 69 -9.97 1.79 4.14
CA VAL A 69 -9.97 3.11 4.78
C VAL A 69 -8.58 3.73 4.91
N GLY A 70 -7.54 2.99 4.50
CA GLY A 70 -6.14 3.39 4.62
C GLY A 70 -5.66 3.34 6.06
N CYS A 71 -5.51 4.52 6.66
CA CYS A 71 -5.08 4.73 8.06
C CYS A 71 -3.64 4.33 8.37
N ASP A 72 -2.76 4.31 7.37
CA ASP A 72 -1.32 4.17 7.53
C ASP A 72 -0.64 5.50 7.88
N GLU A 73 0.60 5.40 8.38
CA GLU A 73 1.55 6.51 8.35
C GLU A 73 1.09 7.82 9.02
N THR A 74 0.24 7.77 10.05
CA THR A 74 -0.24 8.98 10.78
C THR A 74 0.84 9.57 11.69
N TRP A 75 1.91 10.10 11.10
CA TRP A 75 3.13 10.53 11.79
C TRP A 75 2.92 11.68 12.77
N ASP A 76 1.88 12.47 12.58
CA ASP A 76 1.55 13.66 13.36
C ASP A 76 0.45 13.46 14.41
N LEU A 77 -0.08 12.23 14.54
CA LEU A 77 -1.07 11.90 15.57
C LEU A 77 -0.52 12.21 16.98
N GLY A 78 -1.28 13.01 17.74
CA GLY A 78 -0.92 13.46 19.09
C GLY A 78 0.07 14.61 19.13
N LYS A 79 0.48 15.18 17.98
CA LYS A 79 1.40 16.33 17.91
C LYS A 79 0.67 17.66 17.74
N GLY A 80 -0.66 17.65 17.63
CA GLY A 80 -1.46 18.85 17.55
C GLY A 80 -2.72 18.74 18.40
N ARG A 81 -3.88 18.80 17.75
CA ARG A 81 -5.17 18.96 18.41
C ARG A 81 -5.54 17.77 19.29
N SER A 82 -5.11 16.56 18.95
CA SER A 82 -5.36 15.37 19.77
C SER A 82 -4.35 15.14 20.91
N ALA A 83 -3.40 16.06 21.14
CA ALA A 83 -2.31 15.87 22.11
C ALA A 83 -2.80 15.60 23.54
N GLU A 84 -3.89 16.25 23.99
CA GLU A 84 -4.46 16.02 25.32
C GLU A 84 -5.04 14.60 25.44
N ALA A 85 -5.85 14.16 24.47
CA ALA A 85 -6.40 12.81 24.42
C ALA A 85 -5.29 11.75 24.34
N VAL A 86 -4.24 12.00 23.55
CA VAL A 86 -3.08 11.09 23.47
C VAL A 86 -2.30 11.04 24.78
N ALA A 87 -2.20 12.15 25.52
CA ALA A 87 -1.55 12.17 26.83
C ALA A 87 -2.36 11.43 27.91
N GLU A 88 -3.69 11.48 27.83
CA GLU A 88 -4.58 10.79 28.78
C GLU A 88 -4.75 9.29 28.47
N GLU A 89 -4.97 8.94 27.20
CA GLU A 89 -5.41 7.61 26.79
C GLU A 89 -4.32 6.79 26.09
N GLY A 90 -3.30 7.47 25.56
CA GLY A 90 -2.25 6.89 24.73
C GLY A 90 -2.59 6.84 23.23
N VAL A 91 -1.56 7.01 22.39
CA VAL A 91 -1.68 7.11 20.93
C VAL A 91 -2.41 5.91 20.29
N GLY A 92 -2.15 4.69 20.78
CA GLY A 92 -2.79 3.48 20.27
C GLY A 92 -4.30 3.46 20.55
N ARG A 93 -4.73 3.96 21.71
CA ARG A 93 -6.15 4.03 22.07
C ARG A 93 -6.87 5.04 21.18
N VAL A 94 -6.33 6.25 21.04
CA VAL A 94 -6.88 7.29 20.15
C VAL A 94 -6.98 6.79 18.71
N TYR A 95 -5.96 6.08 18.21
CA TYR A 95 -5.99 5.45 16.90
C TYR A 95 -7.12 4.40 16.78
N LEU A 96 -7.25 3.50 17.76
CA LEU A 96 -8.28 2.47 17.76
C LEU A 96 -9.71 3.06 17.80
N GLU A 97 -9.93 4.12 18.58
CA GLU A 97 -11.24 4.79 18.60
C GLU A 97 -11.57 5.44 17.26
N HIS A 98 -10.59 6.03 16.56
CA HIS A 98 -10.78 6.49 15.18
C HIS A 98 -11.21 5.35 14.26
N ILE A 99 -10.54 4.19 14.31
CA ILE A 99 -10.93 3.02 13.51
C ILE A 99 -12.35 2.55 13.84
N ARG A 100 -12.77 2.56 15.12
CA ARG A 100 -14.14 2.21 15.52
C ARG A 100 -15.16 3.19 14.96
N ARG A 101 -14.85 4.48 14.92
CA ARG A 101 -15.70 5.52 14.31
C ARG A 101 -15.83 5.33 12.80
N LEU A 102 -14.71 5.10 12.10
CA LEU A 102 -14.72 4.78 10.66
C LEU A 102 -15.54 3.52 10.36
N HIS A 103 -15.39 2.48 11.17
CA HIS A 103 -16.17 1.25 11.05
C HIS A 103 -17.68 1.50 11.16
N GLN A 104 -18.08 2.33 12.13
CA GLN A 104 -19.49 2.70 12.31
C GLN A 104 -20.03 3.49 11.11
N LEU A 105 -19.28 4.47 10.60
CA LEU A 105 -19.66 5.22 9.40
C LEU A 105 -19.79 4.30 8.18
N ALA A 106 -18.81 3.40 7.99
CA ALA A 106 -18.79 2.48 6.86
C ALA A 106 -19.99 1.52 6.87
N LYS A 107 -20.57 1.14 8.02
CA LYS A 107 -21.73 0.23 8.11
C LYS A 107 -22.97 0.71 7.36
N GLY A 108 -23.10 2.01 7.13
CA GLY A 108 -24.18 2.55 6.28
C GLY A 108 -24.07 2.12 4.82
N HIS A 109 -22.86 1.77 4.37
CA HIS A 109 -22.52 1.56 2.96
C HIS A 109 -21.90 0.18 2.67
N PHE A 110 -21.09 -0.37 3.59
CA PHE A 110 -20.31 -1.60 3.45
C PHE A 110 -20.44 -2.50 4.68
N ARG A 111 -20.01 -3.76 4.52
CA ARG A 111 -20.03 -4.77 5.59
C ARG A 111 -18.68 -4.97 6.26
N HIS A 112 -17.59 -4.62 5.58
CA HIS A 112 -16.23 -4.86 6.02
C HIS A 112 -15.38 -3.63 5.76
N ILE A 113 -14.38 -3.41 6.61
CA ILE A 113 -13.31 -2.44 6.32
C ILE A 113 -11.95 -3.14 6.29
N GLN A 114 -11.04 -2.58 5.49
CA GLN A 114 -9.63 -2.90 5.44
C GLN A 114 -8.82 -1.70 5.90
N LEU A 115 -7.73 -1.93 6.64
CA LEU A 115 -6.75 -0.89 6.95
C LEU A 115 -5.33 -1.44 6.92
N TRP A 116 -4.38 -0.54 6.71
CA TRP A 116 -2.96 -0.86 6.85
C TRP A 116 -2.59 -1.13 8.32
N GLY A 117 -1.87 -2.22 8.55
CA GLY A 117 -1.62 -2.72 9.90
C GLY A 117 -0.38 -2.15 10.60
N ASP A 118 0.39 -1.26 9.98
CA ASP A 118 1.71 -0.83 10.46
C ASP A 118 1.68 -0.14 11.84
N ILE A 119 0.61 0.61 12.12
CA ILE A 119 0.43 1.24 13.43
C ILE A 119 0.10 0.19 14.50
N LEU A 120 -0.76 -0.76 14.16
CA LEU A 120 -1.19 -1.83 15.07
C LEU A 120 -0.09 -2.83 15.41
N LEU A 121 0.93 -2.99 14.55
CA LEU A 121 2.12 -3.79 14.88
C LEU A 121 2.87 -3.26 16.12
N ARG A 122 2.73 -1.98 16.44
CA ARG A 122 3.29 -1.37 17.67
C ARG A 122 2.36 -1.47 18.87
N HIS A 123 1.11 -1.89 18.65
CA HIS A 123 0.06 -2.00 19.67
C HIS A 123 -0.70 -3.35 19.54
N PRO A 124 0.00 -4.50 19.59
CA PRO A 124 -0.61 -5.82 19.36
C PRO A 124 -1.76 -6.12 20.34
N ASP A 125 -1.70 -5.59 21.56
CA ASP A 125 -2.75 -5.75 22.57
C ASP A 125 -4.10 -5.18 22.11
N LEU A 126 -4.08 -4.13 21.28
CA LEU A 126 -5.29 -3.46 20.77
C LEU A 126 -5.91 -4.16 19.56
N VAL A 127 -5.20 -5.08 18.90
CA VAL A 127 -5.73 -5.79 17.73
C VAL A 127 -6.95 -6.66 18.10
N ARG A 128 -6.97 -7.19 19.32
CA ARG A 128 -8.10 -7.97 19.85
C ARG A 128 -9.33 -7.13 20.12
N GLU A 129 -9.21 -5.82 20.13
CA GLU A 129 -10.29 -4.88 20.38
C GLU A 129 -10.95 -4.32 19.11
N LEU A 130 -10.38 -4.61 17.94
CA LEU A 130 -10.98 -4.27 16.66
C LEU A 130 -12.34 -4.97 16.46
N PRO A 131 -13.25 -4.39 15.67
CA PRO A 131 -14.40 -5.12 15.17
C PRO A 131 -13.99 -6.39 14.38
N GLU A 132 -14.81 -7.45 14.44
CA GLU A 132 -14.49 -8.75 13.84
C GLU A 132 -14.39 -8.73 12.31
N ASP A 133 -15.11 -7.81 11.69
CA ASP A 133 -15.23 -7.55 10.26
C ASP A 133 -14.17 -6.57 9.72
N VAL A 134 -13.07 -6.39 10.46
CA VAL A 134 -11.89 -5.63 10.05
C VAL A 134 -10.80 -6.58 9.54
N THR A 135 -10.29 -6.31 8.34
CA THR A 135 -9.14 -7.03 7.76
C THR A 135 -7.89 -6.15 7.80
N LEU A 136 -6.77 -6.73 8.28
CA LEU A 136 -5.48 -6.04 8.39
C LEU A 136 -4.64 -6.25 7.12
N LEU A 137 -3.99 -5.19 6.66
CA LEU A 137 -3.12 -5.23 5.48
C LEU A 137 -1.65 -5.12 5.91
N ASP A 138 -0.89 -6.21 5.76
CA ASP A 138 0.54 -6.29 6.09
C ASP A 138 1.41 -5.93 4.88
N TRP A 139 1.93 -4.71 4.83
CA TRP A 139 2.65 -4.21 3.67
C TRP A 139 4.16 -4.29 3.81
N HIS A 140 4.83 -4.78 2.75
CA HIS A 140 6.28 -4.85 2.64
C HIS A 140 6.73 -4.66 1.21
N TYR A 141 7.62 -3.72 0.94
CA TYR A 141 8.04 -3.39 -0.42
C TYR A 141 9.52 -3.68 -0.71
N HIS A 142 10.23 -4.25 0.26
CA HIS A 142 11.63 -4.63 0.12
C HIS A 142 11.78 -6.15 0.17
N ALA A 143 12.63 -6.68 -0.70
CA ALA A 143 12.97 -8.09 -0.71
C ALA A 143 13.57 -8.51 0.65
N SER A 144 13.05 -9.60 1.19
CA SER A 144 13.53 -10.22 2.43
C SER A 144 13.27 -11.72 2.36
N ASP A 145 14.05 -12.48 3.13
CA ASP A 145 13.83 -13.92 3.31
C ASP A 145 12.72 -14.23 4.33
N ASP A 146 12.42 -13.25 5.21
CA ASP A 146 11.38 -13.34 6.25
C ASP A 146 10.70 -11.99 6.48
N TYR A 147 9.44 -12.04 6.92
CA TYR A 147 8.62 -10.88 7.29
C TYR A 147 7.94 -11.17 8.64
N PRO A 148 8.58 -10.81 9.78
CA PRO A 148 8.08 -11.20 11.11
C PRO A 148 6.64 -10.76 11.42
N SER A 149 6.16 -9.67 10.83
CA SER A 149 4.79 -9.17 10.98
C SER A 149 3.72 -10.16 10.52
N VAL A 150 4.03 -11.03 9.54
CA VAL A 150 3.11 -12.05 9.05
C VAL A 150 2.69 -12.99 10.19
N ARG A 151 3.66 -13.41 11.03
CA ARG A 151 3.38 -14.21 12.22
C ARG A 151 2.58 -13.44 13.26
N VAL A 152 2.93 -12.18 13.49
CA VAL A 152 2.20 -11.32 14.45
C VAL A 152 0.73 -11.18 14.06
N PHE A 153 0.42 -10.97 12.78
CA PHE A 153 -0.96 -10.89 12.32
C PHE A 153 -1.67 -12.24 12.36
N ALA A 154 -1.01 -13.33 12.00
CA ALA A 154 -1.59 -14.67 12.13
C ALA A 154 -1.96 -15.02 13.58
N GLU A 155 -1.05 -14.73 14.53
CA GLU A 155 -1.27 -14.96 15.96
C GLU A 155 -2.34 -14.04 16.58
N SER A 156 -2.64 -12.92 15.92
CA SER A 156 -3.70 -12.00 16.36
C SER A 156 -5.10 -12.59 16.24
N GLY A 157 -5.28 -13.62 15.40
CA GLY A 157 -6.58 -14.23 15.11
C GLY A 157 -7.51 -13.37 14.24
N ARG A 158 -7.02 -12.27 13.67
CA ARG A 158 -7.77 -11.41 12.74
C ARG A 158 -7.55 -11.82 11.29
N PRO A 159 -8.54 -11.59 10.40
CA PRO A 159 -8.31 -11.65 8.97
C PRO A 159 -7.19 -10.70 8.56
N PHE A 160 -6.24 -11.18 7.77
CA PHE A 160 -5.18 -10.33 7.24
C PHE A 160 -4.80 -10.74 5.81
N TRP A 161 -4.35 -9.75 5.04
CA TRP A 161 -3.79 -9.92 3.70
C TRP A 161 -2.34 -9.47 3.70
N VAL A 162 -1.53 -10.07 2.84
CA VAL A 162 -0.16 -9.63 2.61
C VAL A 162 -0.09 -8.68 1.41
N CYS A 163 0.72 -7.64 1.49
CA CYS A 163 0.71 -6.56 0.51
C CYS A 163 2.13 -6.28 -0.01
N PRO A 164 2.63 -7.07 -0.98
CA PRO A 164 3.92 -6.80 -1.60
C PRO A 164 3.80 -5.65 -2.60
N GLY A 165 4.91 -5.27 -3.23
CA GLY A 165 4.95 -4.16 -4.18
C GLY A 165 5.64 -4.48 -5.50
N THR A 166 5.06 -4.00 -6.60
CA THR A 166 5.64 -4.08 -7.97
C THR A 166 7.00 -3.39 -8.11
N SER A 167 7.33 -2.46 -7.19
CA SER A 167 8.54 -1.65 -7.19
C SER A 167 8.76 -0.86 -8.50
N SER A 168 7.69 -0.42 -9.15
CA SER A 168 7.72 0.43 -10.36
C SER A 168 7.67 1.93 -10.08
N TRP A 169 7.35 2.37 -8.87
CA TRP A 169 7.39 3.78 -8.45
C TRP A 169 8.82 4.22 -8.09
N ASN A 170 9.11 5.52 -8.12
CA ASN A 170 10.41 6.06 -7.74
C ASN A 170 11.62 5.47 -8.47
N THR A 171 11.49 5.16 -9.77
CA THR A 171 12.55 4.57 -10.59
C THR A 171 12.29 4.80 -12.08
N LEU A 172 13.33 4.79 -12.90
CA LEU A 172 13.20 4.90 -14.36
C LEU A 172 12.73 3.59 -15.02
N PHE A 173 13.18 2.46 -14.48
CA PHE A 173 12.78 1.11 -14.87
C PHE A 173 12.39 0.32 -13.62
N PRO A 174 11.45 -0.63 -13.66
CA PRO A 174 11.01 -1.33 -12.46
C PRO A 174 12.16 -2.04 -11.75
N ARG A 175 12.17 -2.01 -10.42
CA ARG A 175 13.20 -2.70 -9.61
C ARG A 175 12.87 -4.20 -9.51
N ILE A 176 12.89 -4.92 -10.63
CA ILE A 176 12.48 -6.35 -10.71
C ILE A 176 13.28 -7.22 -9.74
N GLU A 177 14.58 -6.97 -9.60
CA GLU A 177 15.46 -7.72 -8.68
C GLU A 177 15.07 -7.54 -7.20
N ASN A 178 14.29 -6.51 -6.85
CA ASN A 178 13.66 -6.35 -5.54
C ASN A 178 12.22 -6.88 -5.52
N ALA A 179 11.42 -6.54 -6.54
CA ALA A 179 10.00 -6.88 -6.61
C ALA A 179 9.76 -8.39 -6.59
N ASN A 180 10.50 -9.16 -7.39
CA ASN A 180 10.25 -10.59 -7.54
C ASN A 180 10.46 -11.40 -6.24
N PRO A 181 11.60 -11.28 -5.55
CA PRO A 181 11.77 -11.93 -4.25
C PRO A 181 10.82 -11.38 -3.18
N ASN A 182 10.51 -10.06 -3.18
CA ASN A 182 9.52 -9.50 -2.26
C ASN A 182 8.14 -10.14 -2.42
N ILE A 183 7.60 -10.14 -3.63
CA ILE A 183 6.28 -10.70 -3.94
C ILE A 183 6.26 -12.21 -3.66
N ARG A 184 7.26 -12.96 -4.13
CA ARG A 184 7.30 -14.42 -3.99
C ARG A 184 7.39 -14.85 -2.51
N THR A 185 8.33 -14.27 -1.76
CA THR A 185 8.51 -14.64 -0.35
C THR A 185 7.30 -14.25 0.47
N LEU A 186 6.75 -13.06 0.27
CA LEU A 186 5.60 -12.60 1.05
C LEU A 186 4.33 -13.41 0.70
N ALA A 187 4.12 -13.78 -0.56
CA ALA A 187 3.04 -14.69 -0.96
C ALA A 187 3.16 -16.06 -0.27
N ARG A 188 4.36 -16.65 -0.28
CA ARG A 188 4.65 -17.93 0.38
C ARG A 188 4.36 -17.88 1.87
N LEU A 189 4.91 -16.89 2.58
CA LEU A 189 4.67 -16.72 4.02
C LEU A 189 3.19 -16.45 4.31
N GLY A 190 2.51 -15.68 3.46
CA GLY A 190 1.07 -15.46 3.56
C GLY A 190 0.29 -16.78 3.56
N VAL A 191 0.57 -17.68 2.61
CA VAL A 191 -0.05 -19.01 2.55
C VAL A 191 0.29 -19.85 3.79
N GLU A 192 1.58 -19.89 4.19
CA GLU A 192 2.04 -20.67 5.35
C GLU A 192 1.38 -20.25 6.67
N HIS A 193 1.05 -18.96 6.81
CA HIS A 193 0.48 -18.38 8.03
C HIS A 193 -1.01 -18.04 7.92
N GLY A 194 -1.69 -18.45 6.86
CA GLY A 194 -3.14 -18.34 6.74
C GLY A 194 -3.68 -16.95 6.35
N ALA A 195 -2.89 -16.15 5.64
CA ALA A 195 -3.37 -14.93 5.00
C ALA A 195 -4.53 -15.25 4.05
N GLN A 196 -5.57 -14.41 4.05
CA GLN A 196 -6.77 -14.63 3.23
C GLN A 196 -6.64 -14.09 1.80
N GLY A 197 -5.60 -13.31 1.53
CA GLY A 197 -5.39 -12.69 0.23
C GLY A 197 -4.04 -12.00 0.10
N LEU A 198 -3.76 -11.58 -1.13
CA LEU A 198 -2.59 -10.78 -1.50
C LEU A 198 -3.05 -9.52 -2.24
N LEU A 199 -2.66 -8.35 -1.73
CA LEU A 199 -2.87 -7.07 -2.40
C LEU A 199 -1.56 -6.60 -3.03
N ASN A 200 -1.39 -6.84 -4.33
CA ASN A 200 -0.18 -6.41 -5.05
C ASN A 200 -0.23 -4.91 -5.29
N THR A 201 0.62 -4.15 -4.61
CA THR A 201 0.59 -2.68 -4.62
C THR A 201 1.50 -2.08 -5.69
N ASP A 202 1.05 -0.98 -6.29
CA ASP A 202 1.84 -0.17 -7.20
C ASP A 202 1.55 1.31 -6.95
N TRP A 203 2.52 1.99 -6.36
CA TRP A 203 2.36 3.35 -5.86
C TRP A 203 2.66 4.42 -6.92
N GLY A 204 2.29 5.67 -6.63
CA GLY A 204 2.44 6.82 -7.52
C GLY A 204 3.29 7.94 -6.97
N ASP A 205 4.22 7.60 -6.06
CA ASP A 205 5.03 8.55 -5.32
C ASP A 205 5.72 9.57 -6.26
N GLY A 206 5.75 10.83 -5.83
CA GLY A 206 6.41 11.89 -6.59
C GLY A 206 5.71 12.28 -7.90
N GLY A 207 4.39 12.03 -8.03
CA GLY A 207 3.59 12.47 -9.17
C GLY A 207 3.35 11.41 -10.26
N HIS A 208 3.65 10.14 -9.98
CA HIS A 208 3.38 8.98 -10.86
C HIS A 208 3.94 9.14 -12.28
N TYR A 209 5.24 9.43 -12.41
CA TYR A 209 5.90 9.59 -13.72
C TYR A 209 6.27 8.27 -14.41
N GLN A 210 6.13 7.13 -13.73
CA GLN A 210 6.42 5.83 -14.31
C GLN A 210 5.41 5.50 -15.43
N PRO A 211 5.87 5.07 -16.61
CA PRO A 211 4.95 4.63 -17.65
C PRO A 211 4.21 3.37 -17.23
N MET A 212 2.87 3.37 -17.30
CA MET A 212 2.04 2.19 -16.97
C MET A 212 2.47 0.90 -17.69
N GLY A 213 3.04 1.02 -18.89
CA GLY A 213 3.59 -0.10 -19.65
C GLY A 213 4.64 -0.91 -18.86
N GLN A 214 5.40 -0.24 -17.98
CA GLN A 214 6.44 -0.87 -17.17
C GLN A 214 5.88 -1.60 -15.94
N CYS A 215 4.69 -1.23 -15.46
CA CYS A 215 4.07 -1.85 -14.28
C CYS A 215 3.46 -3.23 -14.57
N TRP A 216 3.12 -3.52 -15.85
CA TRP A 216 2.47 -4.78 -16.24
C TRP A 216 3.23 -6.04 -15.83
N TYR A 217 4.55 -6.01 -15.87
CA TYR A 217 5.36 -7.14 -15.41
C TYR A 217 5.06 -7.45 -13.94
N GLY A 218 5.14 -6.44 -13.07
CA GLY A 218 4.88 -6.56 -11.63
C GLY A 218 3.43 -6.96 -11.32
N TYR A 219 2.47 -6.44 -12.08
CA TYR A 219 1.05 -6.81 -11.93
C TYR A 219 0.83 -8.31 -12.16
N ILE A 220 1.34 -8.82 -13.29
CA ILE A 220 1.13 -10.20 -13.69
C ILE A 220 1.98 -11.15 -12.83
N TYR A 221 3.18 -10.74 -12.43
CA TYR A 221 4.01 -11.50 -11.51
C TYR A 221 3.32 -11.66 -10.15
N GLY A 222 2.76 -10.57 -9.59
CA GLY A 222 1.97 -10.65 -8.35
C GLY A 222 0.74 -11.53 -8.48
N ALA A 223 0.04 -11.50 -9.61
CA ALA A 223 -1.09 -12.39 -9.87
C ALA A 223 -0.67 -13.88 -9.92
N GLU A 224 0.43 -14.20 -10.60
CA GLU A 224 0.99 -15.55 -10.66
C GLU A 224 1.39 -16.05 -9.26
N GLN A 225 2.12 -15.25 -8.48
CA GLN A 225 2.57 -15.66 -7.15
C GLN A 225 1.42 -15.76 -6.15
N ALA A 226 0.38 -14.92 -6.26
CA ALA A 226 -0.84 -15.07 -5.48
C ALA A 226 -1.58 -16.38 -5.81
N TRP A 227 -1.58 -16.79 -7.10
CA TRP A 227 -2.20 -18.04 -7.54
C TRP A 227 -1.39 -19.28 -7.12
N SER A 228 -0.06 -19.23 -7.25
CA SER A 228 0.83 -20.37 -6.98
C SER A 228 1.28 -20.46 -5.53
N GLY A 229 0.96 -19.48 -4.69
CA GLY A 229 1.41 -19.41 -3.30
C GLY A 229 2.91 -19.17 -3.18
N GLY A 230 3.48 -18.35 -4.06
CA GLY A 230 4.91 -18.03 -4.02
C GLY A 230 5.84 -19.12 -4.56
N THR A 231 5.33 -20.03 -5.41
CA THR A 231 6.10 -21.21 -5.86
C THR A 231 6.62 -21.12 -7.30
N THR A 232 6.15 -20.17 -8.10
CA THR A 232 6.58 -20.01 -9.49
C THR A 232 7.97 -19.37 -9.56
N ASP A 233 8.89 -19.97 -10.31
CA ASP A 233 10.25 -19.44 -10.53
C ASP A 233 10.26 -18.24 -11.49
N ASP A 234 11.23 -17.34 -11.31
CA ASP A 234 11.40 -16.15 -12.15
C ASP A 234 11.57 -16.49 -13.63
N LEU A 235 12.38 -17.49 -13.97
CA LEU A 235 12.68 -17.84 -15.37
C LEU A 235 11.47 -18.47 -16.05
N GLU A 236 10.76 -19.33 -15.32
CA GLU A 236 9.52 -19.93 -15.78
C GLU A 236 8.44 -18.86 -16.04
N PHE A 237 8.34 -17.88 -15.13
CA PHE A 237 7.45 -16.74 -15.33
C PHE A 237 7.86 -15.90 -16.55
N ASP A 238 9.14 -15.54 -16.67
CA ASP A 238 9.67 -14.67 -17.71
C ASP A 238 9.40 -15.24 -19.12
N GLU A 239 9.57 -16.55 -19.31
CA GLU A 239 9.27 -17.23 -20.58
C GLU A 239 7.78 -17.13 -20.94
N ARG A 240 6.89 -17.43 -19.98
CA ARG A 240 5.43 -17.41 -20.18
C ARG A 240 4.94 -15.98 -20.42
N PHE A 241 5.38 -15.02 -19.61
CA PHE A 241 5.04 -13.62 -19.74
C PHE A 241 5.50 -13.07 -21.09
N GLY A 242 6.74 -13.36 -21.48
CA GLY A 242 7.30 -12.95 -22.76
C GLY A 242 6.46 -13.45 -23.94
N LEU A 243 6.11 -14.73 -23.94
CA LEU A 243 5.29 -15.32 -24.99
C LEU A 243 3.89 -14.70 -25.05
N LEU A 244 3.23 -14.50 -23.90
CA LEU A 244 1.86 -13.99 -23.83
C LEU A 244 1.75 -12.50 -24.21
N PHE A 245 2.70 -11.67 -23.78
CA PHE A 245 2.63 -10.21 -24.00
C PHE A 245 3.29 -9.77 -25.30
N PHE A 246 4.34 -10.46 -25.76
CA PHE A 246 5.15 -10.03 -26.91
C PHE A 246 5.32 -11.09 -27.99
N GLY A 247 4.66 -12.25 -27.85
CA GLY A 247 4.67 -13.30 -28.87
C GLY A 247 6.07 -13.87 -29.11
N ARG A 248 6.45 -13.99 -30.39
CA ARG A 248 7.72 -14.63 -30.80
C ARG A 248 8.96 -13.86 -30.35
N ASP A 249 8.83 -12.55 -30.08
CA ASP A 249 9.91 -11.70 -29.58
C ASP A 249 10.01 -11.69 -28.04
N GLY A 250 9.14 -12.43 -27.34
CA GLY A 250 9.03 -12.49 -25.88
C GLY A 250 10.34 -12.52 -25.12
N ASN A 251 11.15 -13.55 -25.38
CA ASN A 251 12.43 -13.74 -24.68
C ASN A 251 13.40 -12.58 -24.90
N ARG A 252 13.39 -11.97 -26.10
CA ARG A 252 14.24 -10.82 -26.41
C ARG A 252 13.78 -9.57 -25.66
N VAL A 253 12.47 -9.31 -25.63
CA VAL A 253 11.90 -8.15 -24.94
C VAL A 253 12.08 -8.28 -23.43
N VAL A 254 11.74 -9.44 -22.85
CA VAL A 254 11.92 -9.69 -21.41
C VAL A 254 13.39 -9.63 -21.02
N GLY A 255 14.30 -10.17 -21.85
CA GLY A 255 15.74 -10.02 -21.63
C GLY A 255 16.19 -8.56 -21.55
N ALA A 256 15.67 -7.69 -22.42
CA ALA A 256 15.93 -6.25 -22.35
C ALA A 256 15.32 -5.61 -21.10
N MET A 257 14.10 -5.99 -20.71
CA MET A 257 13.46 -5.52 -19.47
C MET A 257 14.29 -5.89 -18.23
N ARG A 258 14.74 -7.15 -18.12
CA ARG A 258 15.62 -7.60 -17.03
C ARG A 258 16.96 -6.86 -17.03
N ALA A 259 17.56 -6.62 -18.19
CA ALA A 259 18.80 -5.85 -18.30
C ALA A 259 18.63 -4.41 -17.79
N LEU A 260 17.55 -3.73 -18.17
CA LEU A 260 17.23 -2.38 -17.70
C LEU A 260 16.90 -2.35 -16.20
N ALA A 261 16.17 -3.36 -15.70
CA ALA A 261 15.85 -3.47 -14.27
C ALA A 261 17.11 -3.63 -13.40
N ARG A 262 18.12 -4.36 -13.88
CA ARG A 262 19.41 -4.57 -13.18
C ARG A 262 20.22 -3.29 -12.98
N LEU A 263 19.95 -2.24 -13.75
CA LEU A 263 20.54 -0.92 -13.51
C LEU A 263 20.27 -0.45 -12.06
N ASN A 264 19.09 -0.76 -11.52
CA ASN A 264 18.72 -0.36 -10.17
C ASN A 264 19.46 -1.13 -9.07
N ALA A 265 20.16 -2.22 -9.41
CA ALA A 265 20.94 -3.06 -8.48
C ALA A 265 22.45 -2.77 -8.53
N LEU A 266 22.90 -1.84 -9.39
CA LEU A 266 24.31 -1.43 -9.43
C LEU A 266 24.71 -0.72 -8.12
N PRO A 267 25.99 -0.75 -7.74
CA PRO A 267 26.47 -0.03 -6.55
C PRO A 267 26.02 1.44 -6.56
N GLY A 268 25.53 1.91 -5.42
CA GLY A 268 25.02 3.29 -5.25
C GLY A 268 23.58 3.52 -5.73
N MET A 269 23.03 2.66 -6.60
CA MET A 269 21.70 2.87 -7.20
C MET A 269 20.49 2.57 -6.30
N PRO A 270 20.50 1.56 -5.42
CA PRO A 270 19.36 1.28 -4.54
C PRO A 270 19.12 2.41 -3.52
N LEU A 271 17.85 2.77 -3.34
CA LEU A 271 17.36 3.61 -2.25
C LEU A 271 16.16 2.91 -1.59
N ARG A 272 15.79 3.35 -0.38
CA ARG A 272 14.54 2.86 0.25
C ARG A 272 13.35 3.27 -0.62
N ASN A 273 12.51 2.31 -1.01
CA ASN A 273 11.35 2.50 -1.88
C ASN A 273 11.63 3.27 -3.20
N ALA A 274 12.88 3.29 -3.67
CA ALA A 274 13.30 4.11 -4.80
C ALA A 274 14.58 3.59 -5.46
N SER A 275 14.99 4.21 -6.57
CA SER A 275 16.34 4.08 -7.12
C SER A 275 16.87 5.45 -7.52
N ARG A 276 18.20 5.64 -7.44
CA ARG A 276 18.88 6.81 -8.00
C ARG A 276 18.67 6.98 -9.50
N SER A 277 18.20 5.95 -10.21
CA SER A 277 17.95 6.01 -11.65
C SER A 277 17.03 7.15 -12.06
N ILE A 278 15.99 7.44 -11.27
CA ILE A 278 15.12 8.58 -11.56
C ILE A 278 15.73 9.90 -11.11
N TYR A 279 16.34 9.94 -9.92
CA TYR A 279 16.91 11.19 -9.43
C TYR A 279 18.04 11.68 -10.34
N ALA A 280 18.82 10.77 -10.90
CA ALA A 280 19.85 11.10 -11.89
C ALA A 280 19.28 11.64 -13.21
N LEU A 281 18.08 11.20 -13.61
CA LEU A 281 17.40 11.74 -14.79
C LEU A 281 16.93 13.19 -14.54
N LEU A 282 16.56 13.50 -13.29
CA LEU A 282 16.06 14.80 -12.87
C LEU A 282 17.15 15.71 -12.28
N ASP A 283 18.38 15.21 -12.20
CA ASP A 283 19.48 15.95 -11.59
C ASP A 283 19.92 17.11 -12.47
N GLU A 284 20.44 18.16 -11.84
CA GLU A 284 20.87 19.35 -12.55
C GLU A 284 22.13 19.03 -13.38
N PRO A 285 22.10 19.15 -14.72
CA PRO A 285 23.22 18.70 -15.56
C PRO A 285 24.58 19.36 -15.28
N LEU A 286 24.59 20.53 -14.61
CA LEU A 286 25.81 21.30 -14.35
C LEU A 286 26.44 21.03 -12.98
N VAL A 287 25.66 20.62 -11.98
CA VAL A 287 26.10 20.54 -10.57
C VAL A 287 25.55 19.31 -9.82
N GLY A 288 24.88 18.40 -10.53
CA GLY A 288 24.28 17.21 -9.95
C GLY A 288 25.32 16.17 -9.51
N GLU A 289 25.18 15.69 -8.27
CA GLU A 289 26.05 14.68 -7.65
C GLU A 289 25.26 13.38 -7.34
N THR A 290 24.13 13.14 -8.01
CA THR A 290 23.27 12.00 -7.67
C THR A 290 23.96 10.66 -7.92
N ILE A 291 24.84 10.57 -8.92
CA ILE A 291 25.63 9.37 -9.24
C ILE A 291 27.12 9.72 -9.09
N GLU A 292 27.60 9.82 -7.84
CA GLU A 292 29.03 9.79 -7.49
C GLU A 292 29.35 8.61 -6.58
#